data_AF-A0A438GHH4-F1
#
_entry.id   AF-A0A438GHH4-F1
#
_cell.length_a   1.000
_cell.length_b   1.000
_cell.length_c   1.000
_cell.angle_alpha   90.00
_cell.angle_beta   90.00
_cell.angle_gamma   90.00
#
_symmetry.space_group_name_H-M   'P 1'
#
loop_
_entity.id
_entity.type
_entity.pdbx_description
1 polymer ?
#
loop_
_entity_poly.entity_id
_entity_poly.type
_entity_poly.pdbx_seq_one_letter_code
_entity_poly.pdbx_strand_id
1 'polypeptide(L)'
;MFFPGTFKLTLQFTEEYPNKPPTVRFVSRMFHPNIPDIFAFESVYADGSICLDILQNQWSPIYDVAAILTSIQVLWGLFDCRLLFI
;
A
#
# COMPACT_ATOMS: atom_id res chain seq x y z
N MET A 1 15.43 5.80 -12.71
CA MET A 1 14.64 6.77 -13.49
C MET A 1 13.33 6.96 -12.74
N PHE A 2 13.28 7.96 -11.85
CA PHE A 2 12.12 8.21 -11.00
C PHE A 2 11.09 9.00 -11.80
N PHE A 3 9.99 8.36 -12.18
CA PHE A 3 8.84 9.10 -12.66
C PHE A 3 8.15 9.75 -11.44
N PRO A 4 7.87 11.06 -11.44
CA PRO A 4 6.99 11.66 -10.44
C PRO A 4 5.58 11.10 -10.65
N GLY A 5 5.33 9.93 -10.05
CA GLY A 5 4.07 9.21 -10.12
C GLY A 5 3.22 9.49 -8.89
N THR A 6 1.93 9.73 -9.11
CA THR A 6 0.94 9.68 -8.02
C THR A 6 0.37 8.28 -7.96
N PHE A 7 0.53 7.62 -6.82
CA PHE A 7 -0.05 6.30 -6.61
C PHE A 7 -1.36 6.44 -5.85
N LYS A 8 -2.43 5.91 -6.44
CA LYS A 8 -3.74 5.86 -5.82
C LYS A 8 -3.90 4.55 -5.09
N LEU A 9 -4.38 4.65 -3.87
CA LEU A 9 -4.67 3.52 -3.01
C LEU A 9 -5.98 3.77 -2.27
N THR A 10 -6.71 2.68 -2.04
CA THR A 10 -8.01 2.68 -1.37
C THR A 10 -7.87 1.94 -0.06
N LEU A 11 -8.34 2.59 1.01
CA LEU A 11 -8.45 1.99 2.34
C LEU A 11 -9.92 1.74 2.64
N GLN A 12 -10.27 0.49 2.86
CA GLN A 12 -11.61 0.07 3.22
C GLN A 12 -11.64 -0.33 4.69
N PHE A 13 -12.39 0.44 5.49
CA PHE A 13 -12.59 0.20 6.91
C PHE A 13 -13.84 -0.67 7.10
N THR A 14 -13.75 -1.68 7.95
CA THR A 14 -14.88 -2.53 8.36
C THR A 14 -15.40 -2.07 9.72
N GLU A 15 -16.56 -2.60 10.16
CA GLU A 15 -17.11 -2.34 11.50
C GLU A 15 -16.19 -2.85 12.63
N GLU A 16 -15.21 -3.70 12.29
CA GLU A 16 -14.25 -4.25 13.24
C GLU A 16 -13.02 -3.35 13.45
N TYR A 17 -12.88 -2.26 12.67
CA TYR A 17 -11.83 -1.27 12.88
C TYR A 17 -12.06 -0.51 14.20
N PRO A 18 -11.03 -0.29 15.05
CA PRO A 18 -9.60 -0.55 14.84
C PRO A 18 -9.09 -1.92 15.34
N ASN A 19 -9.95 -2.79 15.88
CA ASN A 19 -9.53 -4.12 16.34
C ASN A 19 -8.96 -4.98 15.19
N LYS A 20 -9.49 -4.81 13.97
CA LYS A 20 -8.93 -5.37 12.74
C LYS A 20 -8.36 -4.27 11.82
N PRO A 21 -7.33 -4.60 11.03
CA PRO A 21 -6.76 -3.67 10.06
C PRO A 21 -7.77 -3.34 8.95
N PRO A 22 -7.69 -2.13 8.37
CA PRO A 22 -8.42 -1.83 7.14
C PRO A 22 -7.82 -2.62 5.97
N THR A 23 -8.66 -2.95 4.98
CA THR A 23 -8.18 -3.55 3.74
C THR A 23 -7.59 -2.46 2.85
N VAL A 24 -6.32 -2.58 2.49
CA VAL A 24 -5.62 -1.60 1.65
C VAL A 24 -5.32 -2.21 0.28
N ARG A 25 -5.69 -1.49 -0.78
CA ARG A 25 -5.48 -1.92 -2.17
C ARG A 25 -4.91 -0.82 -3.04
N PHE A 26 -4.03 -1.18 -3.97
CA PHE A 26 -3.55 -0.27 -5.00
C PHE A 26 -4.55 -0.16 -6.15
N VAL A 27 -4.89 1.07 -6.50
CA VAL A 27 -5.78 1.39 -7.64
C VAL A 27 -4.97 1.79 -8.87
N SER A 28 -3.84 2.48 -8.67
CA SER A 28 -2.95 2.85 -9.78
C SER A 28 -2.17 1.63 -10.29
N ARG A 29 -2.23 1.38 -11.60
CA ARG A 29 -1.30 0.44 -12.27
C ARG A 29 0.10 1.03 -12.20
N MET A 30 1.04 0.27 -11.65
CA MET A 30 2.42 0.70 -11.50
C MET A 30 3.24 0.14 -12.66
N PHE A 31 3.84 1.00 -13.47
CA PHE A 31 4.71 0.58 -14.57
C PHE A 31 6.17 0.72 -14.13
N HIS A 32 6.86 -0.40 -13.95
CA HIS A 32 8.31 -0.41 -13.75
C HIS A 32 9.00 -0.98 -15.00
N PRO A 33 9.95 -0.26 -15.63
CA PRO A 33 10.57 -0.67 -16.91
C PRO A 33 11.23 -2.07 -16.90
N ASN A 34 11.61 -2.55 -15.72
CA ASN A 34 12.32 -3.83 -15.55
C ASN A 34 11.46 -4.96 -14.98
N ILE A 35 10.15 -4.77 -14.78
CA ILE A 35 9.25 -5.81 -14.25
C ILE A 35 8.13 -6.03 -15.29
N PRO A 36 8.08 -7.21 -15.94
CA PRO A 36 7.13 -7.49 -17.01
C PRO A 36 5.67 -7.60 -16.51
N ASP A 37 5.48 -7.82 -15.20
CA ASP A 37 4.17 -7.95 -14.58
C ASP A 37 3.69 -6.63 -13.95
N ILE A 38 2.49 -6.22 -14.35
CA ILE A 38 1.81 -4.93 -14.06
C ILE A 38 1.56 -4.67 -12.56
N PHE A 39 1.94 -5.61 -11.68
CA PHE A 39 1.75 -5.53 -10.23
C PHE A 39 2.90 -6.11 -9.39
N ALA A 40 4.04 -6.52 -9.95
CA ALA A 40 5.07 -7.20 -9.16
C ALA A 40 5.94 -6.21 -8.36
N PHE A 41 5.36 -5.65 -7.30
CA PHE A 41 6.12 -5.40 -6.09
C PHE A 41 5.97 -6.66 -5.24
N GLU A 42 7.05 -7.19 -4.65
CA GLU A 42 7.01 -8.45 -3.87
C GLU A 42 5.91 -8.49 -2.79
N SER A 43 5.44 -7.31 -2.36
CA SER A 43 4.40 -7.13 -1.34
C SER A 43 2.99 -6.85 -1.90
N VAL A 44 2.75 -6.94 -3.21
CA VAL A 44 1.44 -6.72 -3.85
C VAL A 44 1.01 -7.94 -4.64
N TYR A 45 -0.16 -8.46 -4.30
CA TYR A 45 -0.79 -9.55 -5.03
C TYR A 45 -1.32 -9.07 -6.39
N ALA A 46 -1.55 -10.00 -7.32
CA ALA A 46 -2.03 -9.69 -8.67
C ALA A 46 -3.42 -9.00 -8.70
N ASP A 47 -4.19 -9.10 -7.62
CA ASP A 47 -5.48 -8.42 -7.43
C ASP A 47 -5.34 -6.98 -6.86
N GLY A 48 -4.10 -6.52 -6.61
CA GLY A 48 -3.81 -5.22 -6.02
C GLY A 48 -3.86 -5.21 -4.49
N SER A 49 -4.09 -6.35 -3.84
CA SER A 49 -4.04 -6.46 -2.38
C SER A 49 -2.61 -6.37 -1.87
N ILE A 50 -2.40 -5.67 -0.76
CA ILE A 50 -1.07 -5.46 -0.18
C ILE A 50 -0.83 -6.47 0.95
N CYS A 51 0.28 -7.19 0.86
CA CYS A 51 0.79 -8.07 1.90
C CYS A 51 1.81 -7.31 2.75
N LEU A 52 1.34 -6.63 3.80
CA LEU A 52 2.18 -5.90 4.74
C LEU A 52 2.02 -6.52 6.12
N ASP A 53 3.11 -6.80 6.82
CA ASP A 53 3.06 -7.48 8.13
C ASP A 53 2.19 -6.75 9.15
N ILE A 54 2.22 -5.41 9.16
CA ILE A 54 1.38 -4.60 10.04
C ILE A 54 -0.11 -4.70 9.70
N LEU A 55 -0.48 -5.08 8.47
CA LEU A 55 -1.87 -5.31 8.07
C LEU A 55 -2.30 -6.78 8.26
N GLN A 56 -1.40 -7.64 8.74
CA GLN A 56 -1.65 -9.06 8.98
C GLN A 56 -1.37 -9.41 10.44
N ASN A 57 -0.25 -10.07 10.72
CA ASN A 57 0.04 -10.65 12.03
C ASN A 57 0.57 -9.62 13.04
N GLN A 58 1.03 -8.46 12.58
CA GLN A 58 1.57 -7.39 13.42
C GLN A 58 0.61 -6.21 13.55
N TRP A 59 -0.68 -6.37 13.21
CA TRP A 59 -1.65 -5.30 13.38
C TRP A 59 -1.86 -4.98 14.86
N SER A 60 -1.89 -3.69 15.16
CA SER A 60 -2.25 -3.17 16.47
C SER A 60 -3.16 -1.95 16.28
N PRO A 61 -4.23 -1.82 17.07
CA PRO A 61 -5.17 -0.69 16.99
C PRO A 61 -4.53 0.67 17.29
N ILE A 62 -3.27 0.69 17.73
CA ILE A 62 -2.47 1.91 17.89
C ILE A 62 -1.99 2.50 16.55
N TYR A 63 -2.04 1.72 15.47
CA TYR A 63 -1.57 2.18 14.17
C TYR A 63 -2.65 2.99 13.46
N ASP A 64 -2.31 4.26 13.23
CA ASP A 64 -3.11 5.16 12.41
C ASP A 64 -2.89 4.92 10.92
N VAL A 65 -3.80 5.46 10.11
CA VAL A 65 -3.66 5.49 8.64
C VAL A 65 -2.29 6.05 8.24
N ALA A 66 -1.81 7.12 8.87
CA ALA A 66 -0.49 7.69 8.59
C ALA A 66 0.66 6.68 8.75
N ALA A 67 0.60 5.80 9.76
CA ALA A 67 1.60 4.77 9.99
C ALA A 67 1.60 3.74 8.85
N ILE A 68 0.42 3.31 8.41
CA ILE A 68 0.27 2.38 7.27
C ILE A 68 0.95 2.93 6.02
N LEU A 69 0.75 4.22 5.75
CA LEU A 69 1.26 4.88 4.54
C LEU A 69 2.74 5.13 4.60
N THR A 70 3.23 5.52 5.77
CA THR A 70 4.66 5.64 6.02
C THR A 70 5.35 4.30 5.81
N SER A 71 4.77 3.20 6.31
CA SER A 71 5.31 1.85 6.09
C SER A 71 5.31 1.46 4.61
N ILE A 72 4.26 1.78 3.86
CA ILE A 72 4.21 1.54 2.40
C ILE A 72 5.26 2.38 1.67
N GLN A 73 5.44 3.66 2.04
CA GLN A 73 6.44 4.53 1.43
C GLN A 73 7.87 4.03 1.66
N VAL A 74 8.16 3.60 2.89
CA VAL A 74 9.46 3.07 3.28
C VAL A 74 9.73 1.74 2.58
N LEU A 75 8.77 0.82 2.60
CA LEU A 75 8.93 -0.52 2.02
C LEU A 75 9.21 -0.47 0.51
N TRP A 76 8.57 0.46 -0.21
CA TRP A 76 8.68 0.52 -1.66
C TRP A 76 9.58 1.65 -2.17
N GLY A 77 10.30 2.32 -1.27
CA GLY A 77 11.20 3.41 -1.65
C GLY A 77 10.48 4.57 -2.36
N LEU A 78 9.20 4.78 -2.05
CA LEU A 78 8.35 5.81 -2.66
C LEU A 78 8.56 7.20 -2.03
N PHE A 79 9.75 7.48 -1.49
CA PHE A 79 10.04 8.72 -0.76
C PHE A 79 9.84 9.98 -1.61
N ASP A 80 9.99 9.88 -2.93
CA ASP A 80 9.74 10.97 -3.89
C ASP A 80 8.37 10.90 -4.58
N CYS A 81 7.52 9.91 -4.24
CA CYS A 81 6.23 9.71 -4.87
C CYS A 81 5.07 10.09 -3.92
N ARG A 82 4.05 10.75 -4.47
CA ARG A 82 2.88 11.16 -3.70
C ARG A 82 1.87 10.00 -3.63
N LEU A 83 1.60 9.52 -2.42
CA LEU A 83 0.44 8.65 -2.17
C LEU A 83 -0.82 9.51 -2.12
N LEU A 84 -1.81 9.14 -2.93
CA LEU A 84 -3.12 9.79 -2.97
C LEU A 84 -4.18 8.82 -2.45
N PHE A 85 -4.84 9.23 -1.38
CA PHE A 85 -6.04 8.59 -0.82
C PHE A 85 -7.25 8.99 -1.65
N ILE A 86 -7.97 7.99 -2.15
CA ILE A 86 -9.25 8.15 -2.86
C ILE A 86 -10.34 7.33 -2.18
#